data_AF-A0A397V954-F1
#
_entry.id   AF-A0A397V954-F1
#
_cell.length_a   1.000
_cell.length_b   1.000
_cell.length_c   1.000
_cell.angle_alpha   90.00
_cell.angle_beta   90.00
_cell.angle_gamma   90.00
#
_symmetry.space_group_name_H-M   'P 1'
#
loop_
_entity.id
_entity.type
_entity.pdbx_description
1 polymer ?
#
loop_
_entity_poly.entity_id
_entity_poly.type
_entity_poly.pdbx_seq_one_letter_code
_entity_poly.pdbx_strand_id
1 'polypeptide(L)'
;MEKGSEVIGTPREFSLIYEDCWCHDANKRPSIQYVVAHLNKIVIIEEFEEYDMEEDEIQLDQVDQHYNFSMIGYFHEYGIGTDVDYHKAFWMYKLSSEIDDVDMDKPLASKLFLDAAEIGQYKIASCYLCDDYVVEKDYIKSFEWYLKSAEGGNSDAQINVAKCYMNGC
;
A
#
# COMPACT_ATOMS: atom_id res chain seq x y z
N MET A 1 -31.26 -24.58 3.16
CA MET A 1 -29.84 -24.59 2.77
C MET A 1 -29.16 -23.56 3.65
N GLU A 2 -28.08 -23.95 4.31
CA GLU A 2 -27.39 -23.11 5.29
C GLU A 2 -26.91 -21.83 4.60
N LYS A 3 -27.30 -20.67 5.13
CA LYS A 3 -26.64 -19.40 4.77
C LYS A 3 -25.19 -19.56 5.17
N GLY A 4 -24.27 -19.49 4.20
CA GLY A 4 -22.84 -19.40 4.51
C GLY A 4 -22.64 -18.26 5.51
N SER A 5 -21.87 -18.51 6.56
CA SER A 5 -21.52 -17.48 7.53
C SER A 5 -20.91 -16.29 6.79
N GLU A 6 -21.44 -15.08 7.01
CA GLU A 6 -20.89 -13.85 6.44
C GLU A 6 -19.40 -13.74 6.81
N VAL A 7 -18.54 -13.65 5.79
CA VAL A 7 -17.11 -13.43 5.98
C VAL A 7 -16.92 -11.93 6.14
N ILE A 8 -16.55 -11.51 7.36
CA ILE A 8 -16.33 -10.10 7.73
C ILE A 8 -15.32 -9.47 6.76
N GLY A 9 -15.68 -8.33 6.16
CA GLY A 9 -14.85 -7.59 5.19
C GLY A 9 -15.14 -7.90 3.71
N THR A 10 -16.09 -8.80 3.40
CA THR A 10 -16.47 -9.08 2.00
C THR A 10 -17.39 -7.97 1.47
N PRO A 11 -17.11 -7.38 0.28
CA PRO A 11 -18.02 -6.43 -0.35
C PRO A 11 -19.41 -7.03 -0.55
N ARG A 12 -20.43 -6.21 -0.30
CA ARG A 12 -21.83 -6.65 -0.41
C ARG A 12 -22.15 -7.11 -1.83
N GLU A 13 -21.63 -6.39 -2.82
CA GLU A 13 -21.80 -6.65 -4.24
C GLU A 13 -21.21 -8.02 -4.63
N PHE A 14 -20.08 -8.40 -4.04
CA PHE A 14 -19.48 -9.72 -4.25
C PHE A 14 -20.40 -10.83 -3.75
N SER A 15 -20.93 -10.65 -2.53
CA SER A 15 -21.84 -11.62 -1.91
C SER A 15 -23.11 -11.82 -2.74
N LEU A 16 -23.67 -10.74 -3.30
CA LEU A 16 -24.85 -10.80 -4.17
C LEU A 16 -24.58 -11.58 -5.48
N ILE A 17 -23.45 -11.32 -6.15
CA ILE A 17 -23.08 -12.05 -7.38
C ILE A 17 -22.87 -13.53 -7.09
N TYR A 18 -22.24 -13.84 -5.95
CA TYR A 18 -22.02 -15.21 -5.51
C TYR A 18 -23.34 -15.96 -5.28
N GLU A 19 -24.29 -15.32 -4.58
CA GLU A 19 -25.64 -15.87 -4.36
C GLU A 19 -26.38 -16.12 -5.68
N ASP A 20 -26.33 -15.16 -6.61
CA ASP A 20 -26.97 -15.26 -7.94
C ASP A 20 -26.41 -16.44 -8.76
N CYS A 21 -25.10 -16.69 -8.68
CA CYS A 21 -24.45 -17.82 -9.35
C CYS A 21 -24.94 -19.18 -8.81
N TRP A 22 -25.36 -19.24 -7.55
CA TRP A 22 -25.88 -20.45 -6.91
C TRP A 22 -27.38 -20.67 -7.10
N CYS A 23 -28.06 -19.89 -7.94
CA CYS A 23 -29.48 -20.07 -8.20
C CYS A 23 -29.80 -21.52 -8.65
N HIS A 24 -30.85 -22.13 -8.09
CA HIS A 24 -31.26 -23.49 -8.47
C HIS A 24 -31.71 -23.62 -9.92
N ASP A 25 -32.28 -22.55 -10.46
CA ASP A 25 -32.71 -22.49 -11.86
C ASP A 25 -31.54 -22.03 -12.73
N ALA A 26 -31.04 -22.93 -13.58
CA ALA A 26 -29.89 -22.67 -14.43
C ALA A 26 -30.12 -21.51 -15.42
N ASN A 27 -31.36 -21.24 -15.82
CA ASN A 27 -31.70 -20.16 -16.74
C ASN A 27 -31.70 -18.78 -16.07
N LYS A 28 -31.70 -18.73 -14.73
CA LYS A 28 -31.66 -17.50 -13.94
C LYS A 28 -30.27 -17.15 -13.43
N ARG A 29 -29.30 -18.04 -13.64
CA ARG A 29 -27.91 -17.76 -13.29
C ARG A 29 -27.34 -16.71 -14.24
N PRO A 30 -26.51 -15.79 -13.75
CA PRO A 30 -25.82 -14.84 -14.60
C PRO A 30 -24.86 -15.57 -15.56
N SER A 31 -24.62 -14.96 -16.73
CA SER A 31 -23.60 -15.47 -17.64
C SER A 31 -22.20 -15.22 -17.08
N ILE A 32 -21.22 -16.02 -17.48
CA ILE A 32 -19.83 -15.83 -17.03
C ILE A 32 -19.29 -14.44 -17.41
N GLN A 33 -19.70 -13.91 -18.56
CA GLN A 33 -19.33 -12.56 -19.01
C GLN A 33 -19.92 -11.48 -18.10
N TYR A 34 -21.15 -11.65 -17.64
CA TYR A 34 -21.79 -10.75 -16.69
C TYR A 34 -21.06 -10.78 -15.33
N VAL A 35 -20.74 -11.98 -14.83
CA VAL A 35 -20.02 -12.17 -13.57
C VAL A 35 -18.65 -11.49 -13.63
N VAL A 36 -17.85 -11.76 -14.66
CA VAL A 36 -16.52 -11.15 -14.83
C VAL A 36 -16.62 -9.62 -14.93
N ALA A 37 -17.59 -9.09 -15.69
CA ALA A 37 -17.77 -7.65 -15.82
C ALA A 37 -18.15 -6.96 -14.50
N HIS A 38 -18.91 -7.62 -13.63
CA HIS A 38 -19.28 -7.06 -12.33
C HIS A 38 -18.21 -7.25 -11.26
N LEU A 39 -17.49 -8.38 -11.28
CA LEU A 39 -16.32 -8.58 -10.42
C LEU A 39 -15.23 -7.54 -10.72
N ASN A 40 -14.93 -7.29 -12.01
CA ASN A 40 -13.99 -6.24 -12.38
C ASN A 40 -14.45 -4.86 -11.92
N LYS A 41 -15.75 -4.58 -11.88
CA LYS A 41 -16.26 -3.32 -11.32
C LYS A 41 -16.08 -3.23 -9.81
N ILE A 42 -16.24 -4.33 -9.08
CA ILE A 42 -15.98 -4.34 -7.63
C ILE A 42 -14.49 -4.10 -7.37
N VAL A 43 -13.61 -4.78 -8.11
CA VAL A 43 -12.16 -4.58 -8.05
C VAL A 43 -11.81 -3.13 -8.42
N ILE A 44 -12.42 -2.56 -9.46
CA ILE A 44 -12.24 -1.16 -9.84
C ILE A 44 -12.79 -0.20 -8.78
N ILE A 45 -13.92 -0.47 -8.13
CA ILE A 45 -14.45 0.38 -7.04
C ILE A 45 -13.55 0.31 -5.81
N GLU A 46 -12.92 -0.84 -5.53
CA GLU A 46 -11.88 -0.97 -4.52
C GLU A 46 -10.56 -0.29 -4.95
N GLU A 47 -10.29 -0.16 -6.25
CA GLU A 47 -9.08 0.47 -6.82
C GLU A 47 -9.24 1.96 -7.20
N PHE A 48 -10.47 2.50 -7.24
CA PHE A 48 -10.80 3.84 -7.73
C PHE A 48 -11.84 4.56 -6.84
N GLU A 49 -11.47 4.88 -5.60
CA GLU A 49 -11.62 6.29 -5.24
C GLU A 49 -10.51 7.04 -6.00
N GLU A 50 -10.88 7.56 -7.17
CA GLU A 50 -10.04 8.43 -8.00
C GLU A 50 -9.77 9.72 -7.22
N TYR A 51 -8.71 9.73 -6.42
CA TYR A 51 -8.18 10.96 -5.82
C TYR A 51 -7.44 11.73 -6.92
N ASP A 52 -8.10 12.74 -7.46
CA ASP A 52 -7.41 13.89 -8.03
C ASP A 52 -6.52 14.46 -6.92
N MET A 53 -5.21 14.24 -7.02
CA MET A 53 -4.23 14.78 -6.08
C MET A 53 -4.02 16.28 -6.34
N GLU A 54 -5.03 17.09 -6.05
CA GLU A 54 -4.81 18.46 -5.59
C GLU A 54 -4.53 18.42 -4.08
N GLU A 55 -3.74 19.37 -3.59
CA GLU A 55 -3.11 19.50 -2.25
C GLU A 55 -4.05 19.51 -1.02
N ASP A 56 -5.21 18.87 -1.07
CA ASP A 56 -6.20 18.97 0.01
C ASP A 56 -6.08 17.81 1.01
N GLU A 57 -5.77 18.21 2.25
CA GLU A 57 -5.78 17.46 3.52
C GLU A 57 -6.63 16.19 3.51
N ILE A 58 -5.96 15.04 3.65
CA ILE A 58 -6.61 13.76 3.98
C ILE A 58 -7.25 13.89 5.37
N GLN A 59 -8.59 13.88 5.42
CA GLN A 59 -9.36 13.76 6.66
C GLN A 59 -9.17 12.35 7.23
N LEU A 60 -8.34 12.26 8.30
CA LEU A 60 -7.81 11.05 8.95
C LEU A 60 -8.86 10.20 9.71
N ASP A 61 -10.14 10.49 9.61
CA ASP A 61 -11.17 10.05 10.55
C ASP A 61 -12.03 8.85 10.11
N GLN A 62 -11.67 8.15 9.01
CA GLN A 62 -12.32 6.87 8.61
C GLN A 62 -11.38 5.70 8.30
N VAL A 63 -10.08 5.80 8.57
CA VAL A 63 -9.10 4.79 8.12
C VAL A 63 -9.02 3.61 9.11
N ASP A 64 -10.05 2.77 9.13
CA ASP A 64 -10.11 1.52 9.90
C ASP A 64 -9.64 0.28 9.09
N GLN A 65 -8.79 0.48 8.08
CA GLN A 65 -8.11 -0.60 7.36
C GLN A 65 -6.60 -0.43 7.49
N HIS A 66 -5.96 -1.37 8.18
CA HIS A 66 -4.51 -1.47 8.38
C HIS A 66 -3.80 -1.73 7.04
N TYR A 67 -3.67 -0.71 6.20
CA TYR A 67 -2.89 -0.80 4.97
C TYR A 67 -1.42 -0.52 5.27
N ASN A 68 -0.60 -1.54 5.09
CA ASN A 68 0.84 -1.40 5.08
C ASN A 68 1.24 -0.74 3.74
N PHE A 69 1.24 0.59 3.69
CA PHE A 69 1.55 1.34 2.47
C PHE A 69 2.91 0.96 1.87
N SER A 70 3.92 0.60 2.68
CA SER A 70 5.20 0.15 2.13
C SER A 70 5.08 -1.20 1.39
N MET A 71 4.15 -2.07 1.77
CA MET A 71 3.84 -3.29 1.02
C MET A 71 3.14 -2.99 -0.31
N ILE A 72 2.21 -2.05 -0.33
CA ILE A 72 1.54 -1.61 -1.58
C ILE A 72 2.58 -1.00 -2.53
N GLY A 73 3.47 -0.15 -2.00
CA GLY A 73 4.57 0.40 -2.78
C GLY A 73 5.47 -0.68 -3.38
N TYR A 74 5.74 -1.76 -2.62
CA TYR A 74 6.51 -2.91 -3.09
C TYR A 74 5.80 -3.66 -4.22
N PHE A 75 4.49 -3.85 -4.15
CA PHE A 75 3.77 -4.52 -5.24
C PHE A 75 3.82 -3.73 -6.53
N HIS A 76 3.73 -2.40 -6.48
CA HIS A 76 3.89 -1.55 -7.66
C HIS A 76 5.35 -1.46 -8.15
N GLU A 77 6.35 -1.50 -7.27
CA GLU A 77 7.77 -1.53 -7.67
C GLU A 77 8.11 -2.81 -8.47
N TYR A 78 7.55 -3.96 -8.06
CA TYR A 78 7.87 -5.27 -8.63
C TYR A 78 6.80 -5.85 -9.56
N GLY A 79 5.65 -5.19 -9.71
CA GLY A 79 4.52 -5.67 -10.51
C GLY A 79 3.90 -6.97 -9.96
N ILE A 80 3.80 -7.11 -8.64
CA ILE A 80 3.25 -8.31 -8.00
C ILE A 80 1.73 -8.17 -7.91
N GLY A 81 1.01 -8.86 -8.80
CA GLY A 81 -0.44 -8.78 -8.85
C GLY A 81 -1.00 -7.44 -9.36
N THR A 82 -0.12 -6.55 -9.81
CA THR A 82 -0.41 -5.25 -10.42
C THR A 82 0.63 -4.95 -11.49
N ASP A 83 0.43 -3.93 -12.31
CA ASP A 83 1.44 -3.45 -13.25
C ASP A 83 2.55 -2.69 -12.50
N VAL A 84 3.76 -2.69 -13.08
CA VAL A 84 4.87 -1.90 -12.53
C VAL A 84 4.53 -0.41 -12.64
N ASP A 85 4.55 0.29 -11.51
CA ASP A 85 4.20 1.71 -11.41
C ASP A 85 5.08 2.41 -10.35
N TYR A 86 6.18 2.98 -10.80
CA TYR A 86 7.13 3.68 -9.91
C TYR A 86 6.56 4.97 -9.31
N HIS A 87 5.55 5.59 -9.94
CA HIS A 87 4.88 6.76 -9.38
C HIS A 87 4.07 6.36 -8.14
N LYS A 88 3.23 5.33 -8.26
CA LYS A 88 2.48 4.79 -7.12
C LYS A 88 3.42 4.24 -6.06
N ALA A 89 4.46 3.52 -6.44
CA ALA A 89 5.45 3.00 -5.50
C ALA A 89 6.07 4.13 -4.65
N PHE A 90 6.52 5.21 -5.29
CA PHE A 90 7.09 6.37 -4.60
C PHE A 90 6.13 6.96 -3.56
N TRP A 91 4.88 7.23 -3.95
CA TRP A 91 3.92 7.87 -3.05
C TRP A 91 3.51 6.99 -1.88
N MET A 92 3.38 5.68 -2.10
CA MET A 92 3.08 4.73 -1.03
C MET A 92 4.25 4.63 -0.03
N TYR A 93 5.49 4.63 -0.52
CA TYR A 93 6.66 4.70 0.37
C TYR A 93 6.73 6.00 1.14
N LYS A 94 6.48 7.14 0.48
CA LYS A 94 6.46 8.44 1.13
C LYS A 94 5.42 8.48 2.25
N LEU A 95 4.19 8.07 1.96
CA LEU A 95 3.10 8.03 2.94
C LEU A 95 3.46 7.14 4.14
N SER A 96 4.04 5.96 3.90
CA SER A 96 4.51 5.10 5.01
C SER A 96 5.62 5.73 5.84
N SER A 97 6.52 6.50 5.23
CA SER A 97 7.69 7.09 5.90
C SER A 97 7.35 8.26 6.83
N GLU A 98 6.18 8.88 6.62
CA GLU A 98 5.65 10.05 7.33
C GLU A 98 4.68 9.65 8.47
N ILE A 99 4.46 8.35 8.71
CA ILE A 99 3.67 7.87 9.85
C ILE A 99 4.45 8.09 11.14
N ASP A 100 4.17 9.21 11.83
CA ASP A 100 4.80 9.56 13.11
C ASP A 100 3.87 9.33 14.33
N ASP A 101 2.54 9.24 14.15
CA ASP A 101 1.56 9.06 15.24
C ASP A 101 0.98 7.64 15.26
N VAL A 102 1.43 6.84 16.22
CA VAL A 102 0.98 5.47 16.40
C VAL A 102 0.21 5.36 17.70
N ASP A 103 -1.08 5.04 17.61
CA ASP A 103 -1.96 4.85 18.78
C ASP A 103 -1.38 3.75 19.70
N MET A 104 -0.85 4.18 20.85
CA MET A 104 -0.18 3.31 21.83
C MET A 104 -1.15 2.33 22.50
N ASP A 105 -2.46 2.51 22.37
CA ASP A 105 -3.46 1.62 22.98
C ASP A 105 -3.55 0.25 22.27
N LYS A 106 -2.93 0.09 21.09
CA LYS A 106 -2.87 -1.18 20.32
C LYS A 106 -1.41 -1.62 20.05
N PRO A 107 -0.72 -2.26 21.01
CA PRO A 107 0.74 -2.48 20.95
C PRO A 107 1.23 -3.39 19.81
N LEU A 108 0.39 -4.28 19.29
CA LEU A 108 0.76 -5.14 18.15
C LEU A 108 0.63 -4.41 16.81
N ALA A 109 -0.45 -3.64 16.65
CA ALA A 109 -0.65 -2.77 15.51
C ALA A 109 0.47 -1.72 15.47
N SER A 110 0.79 -1.13 16.63
CA SER A 110 1.80 -0.10 16.71
C SER A 110 3.19 -0.58 16.29
N LYS A 111 3.58 -1.78 16.71
CA LYS A 111 4.83 -2.39 16.24
C LYS A 111 4.85 -2.62 14.73
N LEU A 112 3.78 -3.16 14.16
CA LEU A 112 3.69 -3.42 12.72
C LEU A 112 3.74 -2.11 11.90
N PHE A 113 3.13 -1.05 12.40
CA PHE A 113 3.18 0.28 11.77
C PHE A 113 4.57 0.90 11.85
N LEU A 114 5.27 0.77 12.98
CA LEU A 114 6.65 1.23 13.12
C LEU A 114 7.58 0.48 12.18
N ASP A 115 7.45 -0.86 12.08
CA ASP A 115 8.23 -1.68 11.15
C ASP A 115 7.94 -1.28 9.69
N ALA A 116 6.68 -0.96 9.35
CA ALA A 116 6.29 -0.52 8.02
C ALA A 116 6.82 0.89 7.67
N ALA A 117 6.84 1.79 8.64
CA ALA A 117 7.39 3.14 8.49
C ALA A 117 8.90 3.11 8.30
N GLU A 118 9.61 2.26 9.02
CA GLU A 118 11.06 2.03 8.85
C GLU A 118 11.39 1.56 7.42
N ILE A 119 10.62 0.62 6.88
CA ILE A 119 10.74 0.15 5.49
C ILE A 119 10.44 1.31 4.52
N GLY A 120 9.40 2.10 4.79
CA GLY A 120 9.05 3.29 4.03
C GLY A 120 10.20 4.28 3.92
N GLN A 121 10.85 4.59 5.05
CA GLN A 121 12.00 5.49 5.12
C GLN A 121 13.19 4.95 4.32
N TYR A 122 13.49 3.65 4.42
CA TYR A 122 14.54 3.04 3.60
C TYR A 122 14.23 3.09 2.09
N LYS A 123 12.97 2.82 1.72
CA LYS A 123 12.53 2.78 0.33
C LYS A 123 12.47 4.17 -0.30
N ILE A 124 11.98 5.18 0.41
CA ILE A 124 11.97 6.55 -0.09
C ILE A 124 13.40 7.09 -0.25
N ALA A 125 14.32 6.75 0.66
CA ALA A 125 15.75 7.06 0.51
C ALA A 125 16.35 6.44 -0.76
N SER A 126 15.94 5.20 -1.09
CA SER A 126 16.37 4.52 -2.32
C SER A 126 15.79 5.17 -3.59
N CYS A 127 14.55 5.68 -3.53
CA CYS A 127 13.92 6.39 -4.65
C CYS A 127 14.74 7.61 -5.08
N TYR A 128 15.25 8.40 -4.11
CA TYR A 128 16.09 9.56 -4.38
C TYR A 128 17.47 9.24 -4.99
N LEU A 129 17.84 7.97 -5.13
CA LEU A 129 19.09 7.54 -5.75
C LEU A 129 18.90 6.86 -7.11
N CYS A 130 17.67 6.63 -7.54
CA CYS A 130 17.35 5.89 -8.76
C CYS A 130 16.68 6.81 -9.80
N ASP A 131 16.91 6.55 -11.08
CA ASP A 131 16.33 7.34 -12.19
C ASP A 131 14.92 6.85 -12.59
N ASP A 132 14.48 5.69 -12.11
CA ASP A 132 13.22 5.06 -12.52
C ASP A 132 11.99 5.70 -11.83
N TYR A 133 12.20 6.44 -10.74
CA TYR A 133 11.12 7.07 -9.97
C TYR A 133 10.81 8.49 -10.48
N VAL A 134 9.63 8.99 -10.12
CA VAL A 134 9.16 10.35 -10.51
C VAL A 134 10.01 11.49 -9.94
N VAL A 135 10.89 11.21 -8.98
CA VAL A 135 11.64 12.21 -8.24
C VAL A 135 13.06 12.36 -8.80
N GLU A 136 13.56 13.61 -8.83
CA GLU A 136 14.96 13.86 -9.18
C GLU A 136 15.91 13.29 -8.12
N LYS A 137 17.10 12.87 -8.57
CA LYS A 137 18.14 12.40 -7.66
C LYS A 137 18.54 13.49 -6.66
N ASP A 138 18.47 13.14 -5.38
CA ASP A 138 18.82 14.02 -4.28
C ASP A 138 19.55 13.22 -3.19
N TYR A 139 20.88 13.28 -3.24
CA TYR A 139 21.75 12.54 -2.32
C TYR A 139 21.60 13.00 -0.88
N ILE A 140 21.28 14.28 -0.65
CA ILE A 140 21.11 14.84 0.69
C ILE A 140 19.80 14.31 1.29
N LYS A 141 18.69 14.40 0.56
CA LYS A 141 17.42 13.81 1.03
C LYS A 141 17.51 12.30 1.21
N SER A 142 18.20 11.60 0.30
CA SER A 142 18.44 10.17 0.45
C SER A 142 19.18 9.86 1.76
N PHE A 143 20.23 10.63 2.07
CA PHE A 143 20.98 10.47 3.31
C PHE A 143 20.12 10.74 4.55
N GLU A 144 19.32 11.81 4.55
CA GLU A 144 18.41 12.14 5.67
C GLU A 144 17.42 11.00 5.96
N TRP A 145 16.80 10.43 4.92
CA TRP A 145 15.86 9.33 5.07
C TRP A 145 16.54 8.01 5.48
N TYR A 146 17.73 7.71 4.95
CA TYR A 146 18.51 6.57 5.44
C TYR A 146 18.92 6.75 6.89
N LEU A 147 19.26 7.96 7.32
CA LEU A 147 19.60 8.24 8.72
C LEU A 147 18.39 8.00 9.64
N LYS A 148 17.19 8.51 9.27
CA LYS A 148 15.95 8.26 10.02
C LYS A 148 15.65 6.76 10.16
N SER A 149 15.76 6.00 9.06
CA SER A 149 15.56 4.55 9.05
C SER A 149 16.63 3.80 9.87
N ALA A 150 17.90 4.23 9.79
CA ALA A 150 19.02 3.64 10.52
C ALA A 150 18.89 3.84 12.04
N GLU A 151 18.39 4.99 12.48
CA GLU A 151 18.06 5.28 13.88
C GLU A 151 16.91 4.40 14.39
N GLY A 152 15.98 4.03 13.50
CA GLY A 152 14.93 3.04 13.76
C GLY A 152 15.43 1.60 13.92
N GLY A 153 16.67 1.31 13.52
CA GLY A 153 17.30 -0.01 13.63
C GLY A 153 17.49 -0.75 12.31
N ASN A 154 17.19 -0.11 11.18
CA ASN A 154 17.32 -0.73 9.87
C ASN A 154 18.78 -1.01 9.50
N SER A 155 19.15 -2.28 9.36
CA SER A 155 20.54 -2.67 9.07
C SER A 155 21.00 -2.22 7.68
N ASP A 156 20.10 -2.23 6.69
CA ASP A 156 20.45 -1.86 5.32
C ASP A 156 20.66 -0.34 5.21
N ALA A 157 19.81 0.43 5.90
CA ALA A 157 19.98 1.88 6.02
C ALA A 157 21.28 2.23 6.77
N GLN A 158 21.60 1.54 7.88
CA GLN A 158 22.87 1.73 8.61
C GLN A 158 24.09 1.49 7.71
N ILE A 159 24.06 0.44 6.88
CA ILE A 159 25.10 0.17 5.90
C ILE A 159 25.21 1.31 4.87
N ASN A 160 24.09 1.85 4.39
CA ASN A 160 24.10 2.95 3.43
C ASN A 160 24.60 4.26 4.04
N VAL A 161 24.21 4.59 5.27
CA VAL A 161 24.78 5.73 6.03
C VAL A 161 26.29 5.56 6.21
N ALA A 162 26.76 4.36 6.60
CA ALA A 162 28.18 4.08 6.73
C ALA A 162 28.94 4.26 5.41
N LYS A 163 28.36 3.84 4.28
CA LYS A 163 28.94 4.09 2.95
C LYS A 163 29.06 5.58 2.63
N CYS A 164 28.05 6.39 2.97
CA CYS A 164 28.12 7.85 2.80
C CYS A 164 29.31 8.44 3.56
N TYR A 165 29.50 8.06 4.82
CA TYR A 165 30.66 8.50 5.61
C TYR A 165 32.00 8.01 5.06
N MET A 166 32.07 6.76 4.57
CA MET A 166 33.29 6.21 3.98
C MET A 166 33.68 6.92 2.67
N ASN A 167 32.69 7.35 1.89
CA ASN A 167 32.91 8.00 0.60
C ASN A 167 33.09 9.53 0.73
N GLY A 168 32.88 10.10 1.91
CA GLY A 168 33.02 11.53 2.17
C GLY A 168 31.94 12.38 1.49
N CYS A 169 30.74 11.82 1.32
CA CYS A 169 29.56 12.54 0.84
C CYS A 169 28.99 13.46 1.91
#